data_AF-A0A0F7ZKU2-F1
#
_entry.id   AF-A0A0F7ZKU2-F1
#
_cell.length_a   1.000
_cell.length_b   1.000
_cell.length_c   1.000
_cell.angle_alpha   90.00
_cell.angle_beta   90.00
_cell.angle_gamma   90.00
#
_symmetry.space_group_name_H-M   'P 1'
#
loop_
_entity.id
_entity.type
_entity.pdbx_description
1 polymer ?
#
loop_
_entity_poly.entity_id
_entity_poly.type
_entity_poly.pdbx_seq_one_letter_code
_entity_poly.pdbx_strand_id
1 'polypeptide(L)'
;MRFHGRKSWIRCLAHITSLICEGVLQDLKAGTAKEAKKMLDKWDEENKSNNYTIPGDSSRSGIAKIRLLNLWILRSGPREQDFKSMPRTHYRKPIYDVDTRWNSAYDMIDQFLELEAEYTEFVDTHPQVKCLLPLSEEIVALYQLRKVLKPFKDHTLKVSEAMPPISQSLDIYWDLEALLDDVVEGVGDFADLDMSIRNAFSKGKAKHITYMKKLDDQMMLFAAHILDPRYKTHQLEMMIPDQYSEIMAKVKKYFKTEWPGLARLNATNSTMSQSRPAERPQGVSIAQWRAIEMKKAKEAEAGAAIPISELERWFATPRIEFDESIAKSPDFLRKWWKEHKGEWPLLAAAARDLLSVSGSEVDVERLFSGCRDEFGIRRHALKADTVRVLTLLRSAYTREDNVDQTLIKAAMEYDILPFANSIIWRPDHIPGKLVDGENPPPQPPAPAEVPTEAPTGAPSEPPTPKPPASQTDKSAISTPYPDTMKVSED
;
A
#
# COMPACT_ATOMS: atom_id res chain seq x y z
N MET A 1 -8.06 15.24 -12.13
CA MET A 1 -6.99 14.51 -12.85
C MET A 1 -7.58 13.83 -14.07
N ARG A 2 -6.95 13.88 -15.25
CA ARG A 2 -7.43 13.13 -16.42
C ARG A 2 -6.62 11.84 -16.56
N PHE A 3 -7.30 10.70 -16.52
CA PHE A 3 -6.67 9.41 -16.76
C PHE A 3 -6.44 9.24 -18.26
N HIS A 4 -5.17 9.11 -18.65
CA HIS A 4 -4.72 8.99 -20.05
C HIS A 4 -4.26 7.56 -20.38
N GLY A 5 -4.86 6.55 -19.73
CA GLY A 5 -4.48 5.15 -19.91
C GLY A 5 -3.05 4.88 -19.44
N ARG A 6 -2.26 4.19 -20.29
CA ARG A 6 -0.87 3.81 -19.97
C ARG A 6 0.05 5.01 -19.66
N LYS A 7 -0.25 6.21 -20.17
CA LYS A 7 0.52 7.42 -19.88
C LYS A 7 0.32 7.94 -18.46
N SER A 8 -0.74 7.50 -17.79
CA SER A 8 -1.00 7.81 -16.38
C SER A 8 -0.54 6.71 -15.43
N TRP A 9 0.05 5.63 -15.94
CA TRP A 9 0.56 4.55 -15.09
C TRP A 9 1.85 5.01 -14.42
N ILE A 10 1.82 5.03 -13.09
CA ILE A 10 3.01 5.18 -12.25
C ILE A 10 3.43 3.78 -11.81
N ARG A 11 4.74 3.57 -11.68
CA ARG A 11 5.27 2.29 -11.22
C ARG A 11 5.30 2.27 -9.70
N CYS A 12 4.90 1.16 -9.10
CA CYS A 12 5.00 0.99 -7.65
C CYS A 12 6.44 1.00 -7.18
N LEU A 13 6.71 1.84 -6.18
CA LEU A 13 8.00 1.93 -5.53
C LEU A 13 8.41 0.59 -4.90
N ALA A 14 7.50 -0.05 -4.16
CA ALA A 14 7.75 -1.36 -3.54
C ALA A 14 8.05 -2.45 -4.58
N HIS A 15 7.39 -2.41 -5.74
CA HIS A 15 7.67 -3.35 -6.83
C HIS A 15 9.06 -3.12 -7.44
N ILE A 16 9.47 -1.87 -7.62
CA ILE A 16 10.80 -1.55 -8.15
C ILE A 16 11.90 -2.01 -7.19
N THR A 17 11.74 -1.77 -5.88
CA THR A 17 12.65 -2.31 -4.87
C THR A 17 12.71 -3.84 -4.95
N SER A 18 11.56 -4.51 -5.14
CA SER A 18 11.52 -5.97 -5.36
C SER A 18 12.36 -6.40 -6.55
N LEU A 19 12.19 -5.76 -7.70
CA LEU A 19 12.93 -6.11 -8.92
C LEU A 19 14.44 -5.91 -8.78
N ILE A 20 14.86 -4.89 -8.02
CA ILE A 20 16.27 -4.64 -7.69
C ILE A 20 16.80 -5.80 -6.85
N CYS A 21 16.16 -6.10 -5.71
CA CYS A 21 16.57 -7.17 -4.81
C CYS A 21 16.53 -8.55 -5.50
N GLU A 22 15.51 -8.84 -6.32
CA GLU A 22 15.45 -10.06 -7.14
C GLU A 22 16.63 -10.15 -8.13
N GLY A 23 17.03 -9.02 -8.73
CA GLY A 23 18.20 -8.97 -9.60
C GLY A 23 19.49 -9.33 -8.86
N VAL A 24 19.65 -8.85 -7.64
CA VAL A 24 20.79 -9.18 -6.77
C VAL A 24 20.77 -10.66 -6.40
N LEU A 25 19.63 -11.18 -5.94
CA LEU A 25 19.48 -12.59 -5.56
C LEU A 25 19.72 -13.53 -6.75
N GLN A 26 19.31 -13.15 -7.95
CA GLN A 26 19.57 -13.90 -9.18
C GLN A 26 21.07 -13.96 -9.49
N ASP A 27 21.79 -12.85 -9.37
CA ASP A 27 23.24 -12.79 -9.60
C ASP A 27 24.01 -13.65 -8.58
N LEU A 28 23.56 -13.65 -7.33
CA LEU A 28 24.07 -14.51 -6.25
C LEU A 28 23.66 -15.99 -6.39
N LYS A 29 22.99 -16.37 -7.49
CA LYS A 29 22.51 -17.74 -7.73
C LYS A 29 21.68 -18.26 -6.56
N ALA A 30 20.83 -17.42 -5.99
CA ALA A 30 19.95 -17.82 -4.91
C ALA A 30 19.01 -18.95 -5.35
N GLY A 31 18.61 -18.98 -6.62
CA GLY A 31 17.51 -19.84 -7.09
C GLY A 31 16.16 -19.42 -6.49
N THR A 32 15.11 -20.15 -6.84
CA THR A 32 13.72 -19.84 -6.43
C THR A 32 13.13 -20.93 -5.51
N ALA A 33 12.11 -20.58 -4.75
CA ALA A 33 11.30 -21.53 -3.97
C ALA A 33 10.59 -22.54 -4.88
N LYS A 34 10.13 -22.13 -6.07
CA LYS A 34 9.57 -23.07 -7.05
C LYS A 34 10.60 -24.09 -7.53
N GLU A 35 11.83 -23.67 -7.84
CA GLU A 35 12.90 -24.59 -8.24
C GLU A 35 13.28 -25.54 -7.09
N ALA A 36 13.43 -25.03 -5.88
CA ALA A 36 13.75 -25.83 -4.70
C ALA A 36 12.65 -26.89 -4.41
N LYS A 37 11.37 -26.51 -4.53
CA LYS A 37 10.24 -27.45 -4.40
C LYS A 37 10.30 -28.55 -5.46
N LYS A 38 10.51 -28.19 -6.72
CA LYS A 38 10.63 -29.15 -7.83
C LYS A 38 11.80 -30.13 -7.62
N MET A 39 12.93 -29.66 -7.09
CA MET A 39 14.07 -30.53 -6.78
C MET A 39 13.70 -31.58 -5.72
N LEU A 40 13.05 -31.14 -4.63
CA LEU A 40 12.59 -32.03 -3.57
C LEU A 40 11.51 -33.02 -4.06
N ASP A 41 10.53 -32.55 -4.86
CA ASP A 41 9.50 -33.41 -5.46
C ASP A 41 10.13 -34.51 -6.32
N LYS A 42 11.08 -34.14 -7.18
CA LYS A 42 11.80 -35.08 -8.02
C LYS A 42 12.56 -36.13 -7.21
N TRP A 43 13.27 -35.73 -6.16
CA TRP A 43 14.00 -36.70 -5.33
C TRP A 43 13.06 -37.59 -4.51
N ASP A 44 11.93 -37.07 -4.03
CA ASP A 44 10.89 -37.86 -3.34
C ASP A 44 10.33 -38.94 -4.29
N GLU A 45 10.08 -38.59 -5.55
CA GLU A 45 9.63 -39.53 -6.61
C GLU A 45 10.68 -40.59 -6.94
N GLU A 46 11.94 -40.19 -7.16
CA GLU A 46 13.05 -41.09 -7.51
C GLU A 46 13.32 -42.11 -6.40
N ASN A 47 13.23 -41.69 -5.13
CA ASN A 47 13.52 -42.55 -3.98
C ASN A 47 12.28 -43.26 -3.41
N LYS A 48 11.07 -42.94 -3.89
CA LYS A 48 9.77 -43.44 -3.37
C LYS A 48 9.63 -43.27 -1.86
N SER A 49 10.30 -42.26 -1.31
CA SER A 49 10.43 -41.99 0.12
C SER A 49 10.88 -40.56 0.24
N ASN A 50 10.48 -39.88 1.31
CA ASN A 50 11.03 -38.56 1.64
C ASN A 50 12.33 -38.66 2.46
N ASN A 51 12.76 -39.88 2.84
CA ASN A 51 13.92 -40.15 3.69
C ASN A 51 15.11 -40.67 2.87
N TYR A 52 15.76 -39.77 2.14
CA TYR A 52 16.99 -40.02 1.38
C TYR A 52 18.04 -38.95 1.68
N THR A 53 19.30 -39.28 1.39
CA THR A 53 20.41 -38.32 1.45
C THR A 53 20.32 -37.36 0.28
N ILE A 54 20.23 -36.06 0.57
CA ILE A 54 20.22 -35.03 -0.45
C ILE A 54 21.59 -34.99 -1.14
N PRO A 55 21.65 -35.05 -2.48
CA PRO A 55 22.91 -35.02 -3.19
C PRO A 55 23.60 -33.67 -2.99
N GLY A 56 24.87 -33.73 -2.59
CA GLY A 56 25.72 -32.54 -2.48
C GLY A 56 25.95 -31.88 -3.84
N ASP A 57 25.94 -30.56 -3.86
CA ASP A 57 26.15 -29.75 -5.06
C ASP A 57 26.89 -28.47 -4.66
N SER A 58 28.17 -28.42 -5.02
CA SER A 58 29.04 -27.28 -4.71
C SER A 58 28.68 -26.02 -5.50
N SER A 59 27.79 -26.10 -6.49
CA SER A 59 27.31 -24.93 -7.24
C SER A 59 26.18 -24.18 -6.54
N ARG A 60 25.55 -24.76 -5.51
CA ARG A 60 24.46 -24.12 -4.75
C ARG A 60 25.01 -23.05 -3.83
N SER A 61 24.43 -21.86 -3.92
CA SER A 61 24.67 -20.78 -2.95
C SER A 61 24.16 -21.14 -1.56
N GLY A 62 24.70 -20.48 -0.52
CA GLY A 62 24.20 -20.60 0.85
C GLY A 62 22.69 -20.32 0.97
N ILE A 63 22.16 -19.37 0.19
CA ILE A 63 20.73 -19.04 0.16
C ILE A 63 19.91 -20.23 -0.38
N ALA A 64 20.37 -20.85 -1.48
CA ALA A 64 19.71 -22.02 -2.05
C ALA A 64 19.72 -23.22 -1.09
N LYS A 65 20.82 -23.41 -0.35
CA LYS A 65 20.97 -24.45 0.66
C LYS A 65 19.99 -24.27 1.82
N ILE A 66 19.92 -23.07 2.41
CA ILE A 66 18.96 -22.74 3.49
C ILE A 66 17.53 -22.95 3.01
N ARG A 67 17.21 -22.51 1.79
CA ARG A 67 15.88 -22.67 1.22
C ARG A 67 15.48 -24.13 1.09
N LEU A 68 16.36 -24.97 0.56
CA LEU A 68 16.14 -26.41 0.45
C LEU A 68 15.97 -27.04 1.83
N LEU A 69 16.81 -26.67 2.80
CA LEU A 69 16.74 -27.18 4.16
C LEU A 69 15.40 -26.86 4.82
N ASN A 70 14.96 -25.60 4.76
CA ASN A 70 13.70 -25.14 5.36
C ASN A 70 12.50 -25.84 4.71
N LEU A 71 12.48 -25.94 3.38
CA LEU A 71 11.43 -26.67 2.67
C LEU A 71 11.43 -28.16 3.01
N TRP A 72 12.60 -28.79 3.14
CA TRP A 72 12.72 -30.21 3.49
C TRP A 72 12.24 -30.52 4.91
N ILE A 73 12.50 -29.62 5.86
CA ILE A 73 11.97 -29.72 7.24
C ILE A 73 10.44 -29.65 7.20
N LEU A 74 9.89 -28.66 6.50
CA LEU A 74 8.44 -28.39 6.44
C LEU A 74 7.64 -29.46 5.68
N ARG A 75 8.30 -30.35 4.92
CA ARG A 75 7.66 -31.46 4.21
C ARG A 75 7.27 -32.64 5.09
N SER A 76 7.72 -32.69 6.35
CA SER A 76 7.46 -33.82 7.25
C SER A 76 7.08 -33.34 8.64
N GLY A 77 5.91 -33.77 9.12
CA GLY A 77 5.44 -33.46 10.47
C GLY A 77 6.44 -33.82 11.57
N PRO A 78 7.05 -35.03 11.56
CA PRO A 78 8.12 -35.39 12.48
C PRO A 78 9.32 -34.42 12.44
N ARG A 79 9.83 -34.07 11.26
CA ARG A 79 10.97 -33.13 11.13
C ARG A 79 10.63 -31.75 11.65
N GLU A 80 9.40 -31.29 11.40
CA GLU A 80 8.90 -30.04 11.94
C GLU A 80 8.84 -30.07 13.47
N GLN A 81 8.43 -31.20 14.06
CA GLN A 81 8.43 -31.40 15.52
C GLN A 81 9.85 -31.43 16.08
N ASP A 82 10.76 -32.14 15.43
CA ASP A 82 12.17 -32.22 15.82
C ASP A 82 12.80 -30.83 15.79
N PHE A 83 12.55 -30.03 14.73
CA PHE A 83 13.03 -28.65 14.67
C PHE A 83 12.44 -27.80 15.79
N LYS A 84 11.14 -27.90 16.09
CA LYS A 84 10.46 -27.19 17.19
C LYS A 84 10.93 -27.59 18.60
N SER A 85 11.58 -28.75 18.70
CA SER A 85 12.14 -29.25 19.96
C SER A 85 13.47 -28.59 20.33
N MET A 86 14.12 -27.89 19.38
CA MET A 86 15.37 -27.18 19.63
C MET A 86 15.17 -26.01 20.62
N PRO A 87 16.21 -25.61 21.37
CA PRO A 87 16.07 -24.71 22.52
C PRO A 87 15.40 -23.35 22.20
N ARG A 88 15.74 -22.72 21.07
CA ARG A 88 15.22 -21.39 20.68
C ARG A 88 14.09 -21.44 19.64
N THR A 89 13.62 -22.63 19.27
CA THR A 89 12.61 -22.83 18.21
C THR A 89 11.25 -23.29 18.76
N HIS A 90 11.07 -23.33 20.07
CA HIS A 90 9.79 -23.66 20.68
C HIS A 90 8.68 -22.77 20.09
N TYR A 91 7.70 -23.40 19.44
CA TYR A 91 6.59 -22.77 18.69
C TYR A 91 6.96 -22.01 17.40
N ARG A 92 8.22 -22.02 16.97
CA ARG A 92 8.67 -21.42 15.70
C ARG A 92 8.73 -22.48 14.60
N LYS A 93 8.46 -22.09 13.36
CA LYS A 93 8.71 -22.90 12.16
C LYS A 93 9.84 -22.26 11.36
N PRO A 94 10.60 -23.03 10.57
CA PRO A 94 11.47 -22.48 9.55
C PRO A 94 10.68 -21.56 8.62
N ILE A 95 11.21 -20.36 8.37
CA ILE A 95 10.67 -19.45 7.36
C ILE A 95 11.19 -19.92 6.01
N TYR A 96 10.30 -20.14 5.05
CA TYR A 96 10.67 -20.31 3.66
C TYR A 96 10.19 -19.09 2.87
N ASP A 97 10.96 -18.72 1.86
CA ASP A 97 10.63 -17.58 1.02
C ASP A 97 9.56 -17.92 -0.04
N VAL A 98 8.86 -16.89 -0.46
CA VAL A 98 7.86 -16.93 -1.53
C VAL A 98 8.41 -16.13 -2.69
N ASP A 99 8.46 -16.74 -3.88
CA ASP A 99 9.04 -16.16 -5.09
C ASP A 99 8.47 -14.79 -5.46
N THR A 100 7.26 -14.47 -5.01
CA THR A 100 6.59 -13.20 -5.30
C THR A 100 7.08 -12.04 -4.45
N ARG A 101 7.87 -12.26 -3.38
CA ARG A 101 8.28 -11.20 -2.44
C ARG A 101 9.67 -11.45 -1.85
N TRP A 102 10.63 -10.67 -2.30
CA TRP A 102 12.02 -10.72 -1.82
C TRP A 102 12.17 -10.54 -0.28
N ASN A 103 11.24 -9.82 0.38
CA ASN A 103 11.23 -9.65 1.84
C ASN A 103 11.27 -10.99 2.59
N SER A 104 10.58 -12.01 2.06
CA SER A 104 10.56 -13.34 2.67
C SER A 104 11.91 -14.09 2.53
N ALA A 105 12.69 -13.78 1.49
CA ALA A 105 14.07 -14.27 1.37
C ALA A 105 14.98 -13.62 2.42
N TYR A 106 14.79 -12.33 2.71
CA TYR A 106 15.45 -11.69 3.84
C TYR A 106 15.07 -12.36 5.16
N ASP A 107 13.78 -12.58 5.42
CA ASP A 107 13.30 -13.21 6.66
C ASP A 107 13.87 -14.61 6.87
N MET A 108 13.99 -15.39 5.79
CA MET A 108 14.61 -16.70 5.79
C MET A 108 16.10 -16.63 6.18
N ILE A 109 16.86 -15.69 5.59
CA ILE A 109 18.28 -15.50 5.91
C ILE A 109 18.45 -15.03 7.35
N ASP A 110 17.66 -14.05 7.78
CA ASP A 110 17.74 -13.47 9.12
C ASP A 110 17.44 -14.51 10.21
N GLN A 111 16.37 -15.29 10.03
CA GLN A 111 16.05 -16.37 10.97
C GLN A 111 17.12 -17.46 10.99
N PHE A 112 17.66 -17.85 9.83
CA PHE A 112 18.75 -18.83 9.79
C PHE A 112 19.96 -18.36 10.60
N LEU A 113 20.38 -17.10 10.42
CA LEU A 113 21.52 -16.53 11.16
C LEU A 113 21.20 -16.37 12.65
N GLU A 114 19.97 -16.03 13.03
CA GLU A 114 19.55 -15.98 14.44
C GLU A 114 19.66 -17.37 15.10
N LEU A 115 19.33 -18.43 14.37
CA LEU A 115 19.18 -19.81 14.85
C LEU A 115 20.29 -20.75 14.34
N GLU A 116 21.45 -20.21 13.98
CA GLU A 116 22.55 -20.97 13.34
C GLU A 116 22.94 -22.23 14.14
N ALA A 117 22.99 -22.11 15.47
CA ALA A 117 23.28 -23.22 16.37
C ALA A 117 22.20 -24.32 16.32
N GLU A 118 20.92 -23.96 16.34
CA GLU A 118 19.80 -24.91 16.26
C GLU A 118 19.73 -25.57 14.90
N TYR A 119 20.01 -24.85 13.81
CA TYR A 119 20.12 -25.47 12.48
C TYR A 119 21.27 -26.48 12.43
N THR A 120 22.41 -26.18 13.06
CA THR A 120 23.55 -27.09 13.14
C THR A 120 23.20 -28.36 13.93
N GLU A 121 22.64 -28.21 15.13
CA GLU A 121 22.21 -29.34 15.98
C GLU A 121 21.12 -30.18 15.31
N PHE A 122 20.16 -29.53 14.64
CA PHE A 122 19.14 -30.21 13.86
C PHE A 122 19.75 -31.06 12.73
N VAL A 123 20.72 -30.50 11.99
CA VAL A 123 21.40 -31.22 10.90
C VAL A 123 22.26 -32.38 11.43
N ASP A 124 22.86 -32.25 12.62
CA ASP A 124 23.62 -33.34 13.23
C ASP A 124 22.74 -34.55 13.58
N THR A 125 21.47 -34.33 13.93
CA THR A 125 20.48 -35.41 14.11
C THR A 125 19.88 -35.92 12.79
N HIS A 126 20.07 -35.19 11.68
CA HIS A 126 19.56 -35.50 10.34
C HIS A 126 20.67 -35.49 9.28
N PRO A 127 21.64 -36.42 9.34
CA PRO A 127 22.83 -36.40 8.48
C PRO A 127 22.53 -36.44 6.98
N GLN A 128 21.32 -36.88 6.57
CA GLN A 128 20.85 -36.88 5.19
C GLN A 128 20.79 -35.49 4.54
N VAL A 129 20.73 -34.41 5.34
CA VAL A 129 20.72 -33.02 4.84
C VAL A 129 22.00 -32.26 5.18
N LYS A 130 23.05 -32.93 5.64
CA LYS A 130 24.32 -32.30 6.03
C LYS A 130 24.96 -31.44 4.94
N CYS A 131 24.77 -31.82 3.67
CA CYS A 131 25.26 -31.05 2.53
C CYS A 131 24.55 -29.69 2.32
N LEU A 132 23.43 -29.45 3.01
CA LEU A 132 22.67 -28.20 2.97
C LEU A 132 23.01 -27.25 4.11
N LEU A 133 23.88 -27.62 5.06
CA LEU A 133 24.38 -26.66 6.03
C LEU A 133 25.41 -25.75 5.34
N PRO A 134 25.22 -24.41 5.33
CA PRO A 134 26.17 -23.49 4.72
C PRO A 134 27.57 -23.60 5.35
N LEU A 135 28.61 -23.42 4.54
CA LEU A 135 30.00 -23.33 4.97
C LEU A 135 30.29 -21.99 5.67
N SER A 136 31.37 -21.91 6.44
CA SER A 136 31.75 -20.68 7.17
C SER A 136 31.83 -19.45 6.26
N GLU A 137 32.40 -19.58 5.06
CA GLU A 137 32.45 -18.50 4.06
C GLU A 137 31.06 -18.08 3.55
N GLU A 138 30.14 -19.03 3.38
CA GLU A 138 28.76 -18.76 2.98
C GLU A 138 27.98 -18.06 4.11
N ILE A 139 28.23 -18.45 5.36
CA ILE A 139 27.65 -17.80 6.55
C ILE A 139 28.12 -16.34 6.63
N VAL A 140 29.40 -16.06 6.41
CA VAL A 140 29.93 -14.68 6.33
C VAL A 140 29.24 -13.88 5.23
N ALA A 141 29.08 -14.46 4.03
CA ALA A 141 28.37 -13.82 2.93
C ALA A 141 26.89 -13.54 3.27
N LEU A 142 26.23 -14.44 4.01
CA LEU A 142 24.85 -14.25 4.48
C LEU A 142 24.75 -13.11 5.51
N TYR A 143 25.70 -12.97 6.42
CA TYR A 143 25.76 -11.83 7.35
C TYR A 143 25.90 -10.50 6.60
N GLN A 144 26.78 -10.45 5.60
CA GLN A 144 26.95 -9.27 4.74
C GLN A 144 25.67 -8.98 3.95
N LEU A 145 25.04 -10.00 3.35
CA LEU A 145 23.81 -9.83 2.60
C LEU A 145 22.66 -9.36 3.50
N ARG A 146 22.52 -9.89 4.72
CA ARG A 146 21.56 -9.40 5.71
C ARG A 146 21.78 -7.92 6.03
N LYS A 147 23.04 -7.50 6.23
CA LYS A 147 23.41 -6.10 6.51
C LYS A 147 22.92 -5.19 5.38
N VAL A 148 23.17 -5.55 4.14
CA VAL A 148 22.80 -4.73 2.98
C VAL A 148 21.30 -4.76 2.71
N LEU A 149 20.64 -5.92 2.78
CA LEU A 149 19.21 -6.04 2.48
C LEU A 149 18.30 -5.41 3.54
N LYS A 150 18.78 -5.22 4.78
CA LYS A 150 17.97 -4.67 5.88
C LYS A 150 17.44 -3.25 5.58
N PRO A 151 18.26 -2.27 5.16
CA PRO A 151 17.78 -0.97 4.71
C PRO A 151 16.70 -1.04 3.61
N PHE A 152 16.86 -1.92 2.62
CA PHE A 152 15.85 -2.10 1.55
C PHE A 152 14.53 -2.62 2.11
N LYS A 153 14.58 -3.49 3.13
CA LYS A 153 13.40 -4.10 3.73
C LYS A 153 12.65 -3.08 4.56
N ASP A 154 13.38 -2.34 5.39
CA ASP A 154 12.83 -1.25 6.20
C ASP A 154 12.16 -0.21 5.31
N HIS A 155 12.83 0.16 4.22
CA HIS A 155 12.29 1.08 3.24
C HIS A 155 11.03 0.53 2.56
N THR A 156 11.05 -0.72 2.11
CA THR A 156 9.89 -1.38 1.47
C THR A 156 8.70 -1.45 2.42
N LEU A 157 8.92 -1.80 3.70
CA LEU A 157 7.89 -1.82 4.72
C LEU A 157 7.34 -0.43 4.99
N LYS A 158 8.20 0.58 5.15
CA LYS A 158 7.79 1.97 5.33
C LYS A 158 6.93 2.47 4.16
N VAL A 159 7.31 2.20 2.92
CA VAL A 159 6.51 2.56 1.73
C VAL A 159 5.18 1.80 1.70
N SER A 160 5.20 0.53 2.08
CA SER A 160 4.02 -0.35 2.13
C SER A 160 3.01 0.04 3.22
N GLU A 161 3.49 0.63 4.32
CA GLU A 161 2.68 1.06 5.45
C GLU A 161 2.22 2.51 5.31
N ALA A 162 3.14 3.43 5.01
CA ALA A 162 2.86 4.86 4.93
C ALA A 162 2.12 5.25 3.66
N MET A 163 2.20 4.43 2.61
CA MET A 163 1.57 4.67 1.30
C MET A 163 1.87 6.09 0.78
N PRO A 164 3.16 6.44 0.61
CA PRO A 164 3.58 7.80 0.39
C PRO A 164 2.88 8.41 -0.83
N PRO A 165 2.49 9.69 -0.78
CA PRO A 165 1.96 10.37 -1.95
C PRO A 165 3.03 10.43 -3.04
N ILE A 166 2.60 10.51 -4.30
CA ILE A 166 3.54 10.53 -5.44
C ILE A 166 4.53 11.71 -5.41
N SER A 167 4.25 12.78 -4.67
CA SER A 167 5.17 13.91 -4.48
C SER A 167 6.47 13.52 -3.77
N GLN A 168 6.45 12.45 -2.95
CA GLN A 168 7.62 11.92 -2.25
C GLN A 168 8.34 10.82 -3.04
N SER A 169 7.84 10.44 -4.21
CA SER A 169 8.41 9.31 -4.96
C SER A 169 9.84 9.60 -5.43
N LEU A 170 10.14 10.82 -5.89
CA LEU A 170 11.49 11.19 -6.34
C LEU A 170 12.51 11.09 -5.20
N ASP A 171 12.17 11.57 -4.00
CA ASP A 171 13.03 11.45 -2.81
C ASP A 171 13.36 9.99 -2.52
N ILE A 172 12.35 9.12 -2.60
CA ILE A 172 12.52 7.68 -2.41
C ILE A 172 13.46 7.07 -3.47
N TYR A 173 13.36 7.50 -4.73
CA TYR A 173 14.28 7.03 -5.76
C TYR A 173 15.71 7.48 -5.48
N TRP A 174 15.92 8.74 -5.08
CA TRP A 174 17.25 9.27 -4.78
C TRP A 174 17.86 8.65 -3.52
N ASP A 175 17.07 8.41 -2.47
CA ASP A 175 17.53 7.68 -1.28
C ASP A 175 17.98 6.25 -1.63
N LEU A 176 17.24 5.60 -2.54
CA LEU A 176 17.58 4.27 -3.03
C LEU A 176 18.83 4.27 -3.91
N GLU A 177 19.01 5.30 -4.73
CA GLU A 177 20.22 5.50 -5.54
C GLU A 177 21.44 5.69 -4.64
N ALA A 178 21.37 6.60 -3.66
CA ALA A 178 22.43 6.84 -2.70
C ALA A 178 22.81 5.56 -1.92
N LEU A 179 21.83 4.80 -1.44
CA LEU A 179 22.08 3.53 -0.76
C LEU A 179 22.78 2.51 -1.68
N LEU A 180 22.35 2.40 -2.94
CA LEU A 180 22.98 1.51 -3.92
C LEU A 180 24.41 1.94 -4.23
N ASP A 181 24.67 3.24 -4.28
CA ASP A 181 26.00 3.81 -4.51
C ASP A 181 26.92 3.49 -3.34
N ASP A 182 26.46 3.73 -2.12
CA ASP A 182 27.21 3.43 -0.91
C ASP A 182 27.62 1.95 -0.82
N VAL A 183 26.71 1.05 -1.22
CA VAL A 183 26.96 -0.40 -1.25
C VAL A 183 27.94 -0.80 -2.35
N VAL A 184 27.78 -0.27 -3.56
CA VAL A 184 28.61 -0.63 -4.72
C VAL A 184 30.02 -0.10 -4.57
N GLU A 185 30.17 1.13 -4.09
CA GLU A 185 31.47 1.75 -3.81
C GLU A 185 32.07 1.19 -2.51
N GLY A 186 31.21 0.69 -1.62
CA GLY A 186 31.56 0.19 -0.29
C GLY A 186 32.19 1.28 0.55
N VAL A 187 31.43 2.36 0.73
CA VAL A 187 31.75 3.47 1.61
C VAL A 187 30.93 3.39 2.90
N GLY A 188 31.37 4.12 3.93
CA GLY A 188 30.68 4.16 5.22
C GLY A 188 30.51 2.77 5.84
N ASP A 189 29.26 2.43 6.17
CA ASP A 189 28.90 1.16 6.80
C ASP A 189 29.12 -0.06 5.89
N PHE A 190 29.41 0.11 4.61
CA PHE A 190 29.57 -0.99 3.64
C PHE A 190 31.04 -1.26 3.23
N ALA A 191 31.99 -0.63 3.92
CA ALA A 191 33.42 -0.77 3.63
C ALA A 191 33.99 -2.19 3.81
N ASP A 192 33.34 -3.01 4.63
CA ASP A 192 33.70 -4.41 4.94
C ASP A 192 33.04 -5.43 4.01
N LEU A 193 32.18 -5.01 3.07
CA LEU A 193 31.51 -5.93 2.16
C LEU A 193 32.50 -6.58 1.20
N ASP A 194 32.31 -7.88 0.96
CA ASP A 194 33.06 -8.61 -0.05
C ASP A 194 32.74 -8.11 -1.46
N MET A 195 33.74 -8.17 -2.34
CA MET A 195 33.61 -7.69 -3.72
C MET A 195 32.52 -8.43 -4.49
N SER A 196 32.27 -9.71 -4.20
CA SER A 196 31.19 -10.46 -4.84
C SER A 196 29.81 -9.91 -4.49
N ILE A 197 29.59 -9.48 -3.25
CA ILE A 197 28.35 -8.85 -2.81
C ILE A 197 28.20 -7.49 -3.49
N ARG A 198 29.24 -6.65 -3.50
CA ARG A 198 29.21 -5.34 -4.18
C ARG A 198 28.89 -5.49 -5.67
N ASN A 199 29.52 -6.47 -6.33
CA ASN A 199 29.26 -6.77 -7.73
C ASN A 199 27.82 -7.21 -7.98
N ALA A 200 27.22 -8.02 -7.10
CA ALA A 200 25.81 -8.38 -7.22
C ALA A 200 24.90 -7.15 -7.09
N PHE A 201 25.19 -6.24 -6.15
CA PHE A 201 24.45 -4.98 -6.00
C PHE A 201 24.67 -4.02 -7.17
N SER A 202 25.79 -4.09 -7.90
CA SER A 202 25.97 -3.32 -9.14
C SER A 202 24.94 -3.70 -10.23
N LYS A 203 24.52 -4.96 -10.27
CA LYS A 203 23.42 -5.42 -11.15
C LYS A 203 22.08 -4.88 -10.68
N GLY A 204 21.85 -4.85 -9.36
CA GLY A 204 20.71 -4.17 -8.75
C GLY A 204 20.65 -2.69 -9.14
N LYS A 205 21.78 -1.98 -9.04
CA LYS A 205 21.93 -0.56 -9.45
C LYS A 205 21.62 -0.36 -10.94
N ALA A 206 22.08 -1.26 -11.83
CA ALA A 206 21.73 -1.19 -13.24
C ALA A 206 20.20 -1.29 -13.50
N LYS A 207 19.49 -2.12 -12.72
CA LYS A 207 18.01 -2.15 -12.75
C LYS A 207 17.41 -0.85 -12.25
N HIS A 208 17.90 -0.30 -11.15
CA HIS A 208 17.46 1.00 -10.63
C HIS A 208 17.58 2.11 -11.69
N ILE A 209 18.75 2.25 -12.32
CA ILE A 209 19.01 3.23 -13.41
C ILE A 209 18.03 3.03 -14.57
N THR A 210 17.72 1.78 -14.93
CA THR A 210 16.74 1.48 -15.98
C THR A 210 15.34 1.98 -15.62
N TYR A 211 14.97 1.92 -14.34
CA TYR A 211 13.69 2.44 -13.87
C TYR A 211 13.67 3.95 -13.74
N MET A 212 14.78 4.58 -13.32
CA MET A 212 14.94 6.04 -13.31
C MET A 212 14.72 6.64 -14.70
N LYS A 213 15.32 6.07 -15.74
CA LYS A 213 15.09 6.51 -17.14
C LYS A 213 13.63 6.43 -17.60
N LYS A 214 12.84 5.53 -17.01
CA LYS A 214 11.41 5.42 -17.33
C LYS A 214 10.59 6.52 -16.63
N LEU A 215 11.15 7.19 -15.63
CA LEU A 215 10.52 8.33 -14.98
C LEU A 215 10.57 9.58 -15.86
N ASP A 216 11.54 9.70 -16.77
CA ASP A 216 11.72 10.86 -17.66
C ASP A 216 10.48 11.19 -18.51
N ASP A 217 9.59 10.20 -18.71
CA ASP A 217 8.31 10.35 -19.41
C ASP A 217 7.11 10.56 -18.46
N GLN A 218 7.29 10.40 -17.15
CA GLN A 218 6.26 10.47 -16.11
C GLN A 218 6.18 11.86 -15.47
N MET A 219 5.76 12.86 -16.27
CA MET A 219 5.65 14.26 -15.82
C MET A 219 4.75 14.49 -14.60
N MET A 220 3.84 13.56 -14.32
CA MET A 220 2.99 13.59 -13.15
C MET A 220 3.79 13.55 -11.84
N LEU A 221 4.87 12.76 -11.78
CA LEU A 221 5.74 12.65 -10.60
C LEU A 221 6.45 13.97 -10.32
N PHE A 222 7.09 14.53 -11.35
CA PHE A 222 7.76 15.82 -11.27
C PHE A 222 6.79 16.95 -10.93
N ALA A 223 5.61 16.97 -11.56
CA ALA A 223 4.58 17.94 -11.27
C ALA A 223 4.11 17.86 -9.81
N ALA A 224 3.87 16.66 -9.28
CA ALA A 224 3.48 16.46 -7.89
C ALA A 224 4.59 16.91 -6.91
N HIS A 225 5.85 16.59 -7.22
CA HIS A 225 7.00 17.00 -6.42
C HIS A 225 7.16 18.53 -6.35
N ILE A 226 7.01 19.23 -7.48
CA ILE A 226 7.14 20.70 -7.52
C ILE A 226 5.98 21.43 -6.82
N LEU A 227 4.85 20.75 -6.58
CA LEU A 227 3.77 21.28 -5.75
C LEU A 227 4.08 21.19 -4.26
N ASP A 228 5.21 20.61 -3.86
CA ASP A 228 5.71 20.75 -2.51
C ASP A 228 6.35 22.14 -2.30
N PRO A 229 5.80 23.01 -1.44
CA PRO A 229 6.34 24.36 -1.20
C PRO A 229 7.76 24.34 -0.62
N ARG A 230 8.19 23.22 -0.02
CA ARG A 230 9.51 23.03 0.58
C ARG A 230 10.59 22.86 -0.49
N TYR A 231 10.26 22.15 -1.56
CA TYR A 231 11.22 21.72 -2.58
C TYR A 231 11.10 22.53 -3.86
N LYS A 232 9.86 22.73 -4.33
CA LYS A 232 9.51 23.40 -5.58
C LYS A 232 10.41 22.89 -6.72
N THR A 233 11.08 23.80 -7.43
CA THR A 233 12.00 23.45 -8.52
C THR A 233 13.43 23.23 -8.04
N HIS A 234 13.77 23.69 -6.83
CA HIS A 234 15.15 23.75 -6.36
C HIS A 234 15.76 22.38 -6.14
N GLN A 235 14.99 21.44 -5.58
CA GLN A 235 15.51 20.10 -5.35
C GLN A 235 15.81 19.38 -6.66
N LEU A 236 15.01 19.60 -7.71
CA LEU A 236 15.32 19.08 -9.04
C LEU A 236 16.61 19.69 -9.59
N GLU A 237 16.78 21.01 -9.46
CA GLU A 237 18.01 21.68 -9.89
C GLU A 237 19.25 21.11 -9.19
N MET A 238 19.15 20.75 -7.91
CA MET A 238 20.24 20.13 -7.16
C MET A 238 20.49 18.67 -7.55
N MET A 239 19.44 17.86 -7.67
CA MET A 239 19.55 16.41 -7.81
C MET A 239 19.74 15.95 -9.27
N ILE A 240 19.27 16.73 -10.24
CA ILE A 240 19.34 16.42 -11.67
C ILE A 240 19.73 17.65 -12.51
N PRO A 241 20.87 18.31 -12.21
CA PRO A 241 21.24 19.59 -12.83
C PRO A 241 21.31 19.51 -14.36
N ASP A 242 21.85 18.40 -14.90
CA ASP A 242 22.03 18.20 -16.34
C ASP A 242 20.70 18.09 -17.10
N GLN A 243 19.64 17.60 -16.45
CA GLN A 243 18.33 17.35 -17.05
C GLN A 243 17.28 18.39 -16.64
N TYR A 244 17.61 19.25 -15.67
CA TYR A 244 16.68 20.19 -15.04
C TYR A 244 15.91 21.05 -16.05
N SER A 245 16.62 21.66 -17.00
CA SER A 245 16.01 22.55 -18.00
C SER A 245 15.00 21.83 -18.90
N GLU A 246 15.33 20.61 -19.33
CA GLU A 246 14.46 19.80 -20.19
C GLU A 246 13.21 19.35 -19.41
N ILE A 247 13.40 18.81 -18.20
CA ILE A 247 12.31 18.34 -17.34
C ILE A 247 11.39 19.50 -16.97
N MET A 248 11.92 20.66 -16.62
CA MET A 248 11.11 21.84 -16.31
C MET A 248 10.27 22.31 -17.50
N ALA A 249 10.81 22.27 -18.73
CA ALA A 249 10.04 22.59 -19.93
C ALA A 249 8.87 21.60 -20.13
N LYS A 250 9.11 20.30 -19.93
CA LYS A 250 8.07 19.26 -20.01
C LYS A 250 7.03 19.41 -18.90
N VAL A 251 7.42 19.71 -17.66
CA VAL A 251 6.48 19.94 -16.54
C VAL A 251 5.61 21.17 -16.77
N LYS A 252 6.19 22.29 -17.23
CA LYS A 252 5.42 23.49 -17.58
C LYS A 252 4.37 23.17 -18.64
N LYS A 253 4.75 22.42 -19.68
CA LYS A 253 3.82 21.94 -20.72
C LYS A 253 2.74 21.03 -20.14
N TYR A 254 3.10 20.12 -19.23
CA TYR A 254 2.16 19.22 -18.56
C TYR A 254 1.09 19.99 -17.78
N PHE A 255 1.49 20.93 -16.91
CA PHE A 255 0.52 21.77 -16.17
C PHE A 255 -0.42 22.55 -17.09
N LYS A 256 0.12 23.16 -18.15
CA LYS A 256 -0.68 23.93 -19.13
C LYS A 256 -1.64 23.04 -19.92
N THR A 257 -1.31 21.76 -20.11
CA THR A 257 -2.15 20.79 -20.84
C THR A 257 -3.27 20.24 -19.95
N GLU A 258 -2.93 19.81 -18.74
CA GLU A 258 -3.88 19.18 -17.81
C GLU A 258 -4.79 20.20 -17.12
N TRP A 259 -4.26 21.38 -16.82
CA TRP A 259 -5.01 22.50 -16.24
C TRP A 259 -4.81 23.78 -17.08
N PRO A 260 -5.48 23.91 -18.24
CA PRO A 260 -5.34 25.09 -19.12
C PRO A 260 -5.62 26.42 -18.45
N GLY A 261 -6.41 26.42 -17.37
CA GLY A 261 -6.64 27.60 -16.55
C GLY A 261 -5.36 28.19 -15.95
N LEU A 262 -4.35 27.36 -15.67
CA LEU A 262 -3.04 27.79 -15.17
C LEU A 262 -2.22 28.57 -16.20
N ALA A 263 -2.55 28.46 -17.49
CA ALA A 263 -1.91 29.24 -18.55
C ALA A 263 -2.57 30.60 -18.75
N ARG A 264 -3.80 30.78 -18.25
CA ARG A 264 -4.46 32.08 -18.30
C ARG A 264 -3.68 33.02 -17.39
N LEU A 265 -3.34 34.19 -17.92
CA LEU A 265 -2.88 35.28 -17.08
C LEU A 265 -3.90 35.45 -15.96
N ASN A 266 -3.45 35.84 -14.78
CA ASN A 266 -4.36 36.39 -13.80
C ASN A 266 -4.99 37.61 -14.46
N ALA A 267 -6.09 37.40 -15.19
CA ALA A 267 -7.16 38.35 -15.21
C ALA A 267 -7.48 38.47 -13.72
N THR A 268 -6.85 39.45 -13.08
CA THR A 268 -7.52 40.21 -12.05
C THR A 268 -8.99 40.21 -12.41
N ASN A 269 -9.87 40.01 -11.43
CA ASN A 269 -11.30 40.19 -11.57
C ASN A 269 -11.58 41.62 -12.10
N SER A 270 -11.30 41.83 -13.38
CA SER A 270 -11.51 43.00 -14.21
C SER A 270 -12.90 42.84 -14.82
N THR A 271 -13.83 42.32 -14.03
CA THR A 271 -15.09 43.02 -13.92
C THR A 271 -14.79 44.22 -13.02
N MET A 272 -14.18 45.25 -13.60
CA MET A 272 -14.37 46.62 -13.13
C MET A 272 -15.87 46.88 -13.22
N SER A 273 -16.60 46.42 -12.21
CA SER A 273 -17.82 47.09 -11.81
C SER A 273 -17.30 48.42 -11.29
N GLN A 274 -17.39 49.46 -12.11
CA GLN A 274 -17.26 50.83 -11.67
C GLN A 274 -18.41 51.10 -10.68
N SER A 275 -18.33 50.55 -9.48
CA SER A 275 -19.19 50.98 -8.39
C SER A 275 -18.60 52.28 -7.85
N ARG A 276 -19.46 53.30 -7.75
CA ARG A 276 -19.23 54.59 -7.07
C ARG A 276 -18.37 54.45 -5.81
N PRO A 277 -17.67 55.52 -5.37
CA PRO A 277 -16.98 55.53 -4.08
C PRO A 277 -17.93 55.01 -2.99
N ALA A 278 -17.54 53.94 -2.30
CA ALA A 278 -18.36 53.35 -1.26
C ALA A 278 -18.47 54.35 -0.10
N GLU A 279 -19.70 54.77 0.23
CA GLU A 279 -19.95 55.58 1.42
C GLU A 279 -19.55 54.80 2.67
N ARG A 280 -18.98 55.50 3.66
CA ARG A 280 -18.53 54.90 4.92
C ARG A 280 -19.70 54.20 5.62
N PRO A 281 -19.62 52.89 5.95
CA PRO A 281 -20.67 52.18 6.68
C PRO A 281 -20.94 52.78 8.06
N GLN A 282 -22.21 52.86 8.46
CA GLN A 282 -22.59 53.22 9.83
C GLN A 282 -22.00 52.22 10.83
N GLY A 283 -21.35 52.73 11.89
CA GLY A 283 -20.73 51.92 12.95
C GLY A 283 -19.22 51.65 12.80
N VAL A 284 -18.60 51.94 11.64
CA VAL A 284 -17.15 51.83 11.43
C VAL A 284 -16.50 53.19 11.70
N SER A 285 -15.40 53.30 12.45
CA SER A 285 -14.73 54.58 12.72
C SER A 285 -14.00 55.16 11.49
N ILE A 286 -13.72 56.47 11.44
CA ILE A 286 -12.94 57.10 10.35
C ILE A 286 -11.56 56.45 10.22
N ALA A 287 -10.94 56.10 11.35
CA ALA A 287 -9.62 55.47 11.38
C ALA A 287 -9.66 54.05 10.78
N GLN A 288 -10.69 53.26 11.14
CA GLN A 288 -10.89 51.93 10.56
C GLN A 288 -11.20 52.00 9.07
N TRP A 289 -12.02 52.97 8.64
CA TRP A 289 -12.34 53.17 7.24
C TRP A 289 -11.11 53.53 6.40
N ARG A 290 -10.30 54.50 6.88
CA ARG A 290 -9.04 54.86 6.24
C ARG A 290 -8.03 53.71 6.22
N ALA A 291 -7.98 52.88 7.26
CA ALA A 291 -7.13 51.70 7.29
C ALA A 291 -7.57 50.66 6.23
N ILE A 292 -8.87 50.48 6.02
CA ILE A 292 -9.42 49.61 4.97
C ILE A 292 -9.13 50.20 3.58
N GLU A 293 -9.30 51.50 3.38
CA GLU A 293 -8.98 52.19 2.12
C GLU A 293 -7.48 52.13 1.80
N MET A 294 -6.62 52.38 2.79
CA MET A 294 -5.17 52.24 2.65
C MET A 294 -4.77 50.80 2.34
N LYS A 295 -5.39 49.81 3.00
CA LYS A 295 -5.16 48.38 2.70
C LYS A 295 -5.56 48.05 1.27
N LYS A 296 -6.73 48.50 0.81
CA LYS A 296 -7.19 48.32 -0.57
C LYS A 296 -6.30 49.02 -1.59
N ALA A 297 -5.84 50.25 -1.31
CA ALA A 297 -4.93 51.00 -2.17
C ALA A 297 -3.58 50.29 -2.28
N LYS A 298 -3.03 49.81 -1.16
CA LYS A 298 -1.78 49.05 -1.11
C LYS A 298 -1.88 47.69 -1.83
N GLU A 299 -3.03 47.02 -1.71
CA GLU A 299 -3.35 45.79 -2.45
C GLU A 299 -3.53 46.03 -3.95
N ALA A 300 -4.11 47.17 -4.35
CA ALA A 300 -4.26 47.57 -5.75
C ALA A 300 -2.92 47.97 -6.39
N GLU A 301 -2.06 48.67 -5.65
CA GLU A 301 -0.71 49.06 -6.08
C GLU A 301 0.23 47.83 -6.17
N ALA A 302 0.09 46.86 -5.25
CA ALA A 302 0.74 45.55 -5.36
C ALA A 302 0.18 44.69 -6.52
N GLY A 303 -1.11 44.87 -6.86
CA GLY A 303 -1.79 44.21 -7.98
C GLY A 303 -1.49 44.78 -9.36
N ALA A 304 -0.77 45.91 -9.45
CA ALA A 304 -0.30 46.51 -10.71
C ALA A 304 0.93 45.80 -11.30
N ALA A 305 1.42 44.73 -10.66
CA ALA A 305 2.42 43.83 -11.21
C ALA A 305 1.94 43.21 -12.54
N ILE A 306 2.89 42.99 -13.45
CA ILE A 306 2.70 42.32 -14.76
C ILE A 306 1.74 41.13 -14.57
N PRO A 307 0.69 40.97 -15.39
CA PRO A 307 -0.18 39.82 -15.30
C PRO A 307 0.67 38.57 -15.57
N ILE A 308 1.06 37.89 -14.50
CA ILE A 308 1.77 36.63 -14.53
C ILE A 308 0.73 35.56 -14.20
N SER A 309 0.68 34.49 -15.00
CA SER A 309 -0.20 33.36 -14.69
C SER A 309 0.12 32.77 -13.32
N GLU A 310 -0.87 32.18 -12.63
CA GLU A 310 -0.67 31.56 -11.32
C GLU A 310 0.52 30.58 -11.32
N LEU A 311 0.71 29.81 -12.40
CA LEU A 311 1.81 28.87 -12.54
C LEU A 311 3.19 29.56 -12.61
N GLU A 312 3.34 30.60 -13.41
CA GLU A 312 4.63 31.31 -13.50
C GLU A 312 4.91 32.08 -12.20
N ARG A 313 3.88 32.58 -11.50
CA ARG A 313 4.01 33.17 -10.16
C ARG A 313 4.50 32.15 -9.14
N TRP A 314 4.00 30.91 -9.21
CA TRP A 314 4.46 29.82 -8.35
C TRP A 314 5.94 29.54 -8.53
N PHE A 315 6.42 29.41 -9.77
CA PHE A 315 7.84 29.18 -10.05
C PHE A 315 8.75 30.35 -9.64
N ALA A 316 8.25 31.58 -9.67
CA ALA A 316 9.01 32.75 -9.26
C ALA A 316 9.09 32.94 -7.72
N THR A 317 8.18 32.32 -6.96
CA THR A 317 8.13 32.47 -5.50
C THR A 317 9.20 31.57 -4.85
N PRO A 318 9.94 32.04 -3.83
CA PRO A 318 10.92 31.21 -3.13
C PRO A 318 10.27 29.98 -2.46
N ARG A 319 11.11 28.99 -2.13
CA ARG A 319 10.70 27.87 -1.26
C ARG A 319 10.42 28.37 0.15
N ILE A 320 9.58 27.66 0.87
CA ILE A 320 9.44 27.91 2.31
C ILE A 320 10.63 27.32 3.06
N GLU A 321 11.01 27.97 4.15
CA GLU A 321 11.90 27.34 5.14
C GLU A 321 11.10 26.29 5.93
N PHE A 322 11.75 25.18 6.25
CA PHE A 322 11.16 24.12 7.02
C PHE A 322 12.23 23.44 7.88
N ASP A 323 11.81 22.86 9.00
CA ASP A 323 12.66 22.11 9.91
C ASP A 323 12.31 20.61 9.90
N GLU A 324 13.00 19.85 10.74
CA GLU A 324 12.77 18.41 10.89
C GLU A 324 11.33 18.07 11.31
N SER A 325 10.67 18.94 12.09
CA SER A 325 9.29 18.73 12.54
C SER A 325 8.30 18.79 11.37
N ILE A 326 8.49 19.76 10.48
CA ILE A 326 7.70 19.90 9.25
C ILE A 326 8.03 18.78 8.27
N ALA A 327 9.30 18.42 8.14
CA ALA A 327 9.74 17.33 7.27
C ALA A 327 9.06 16.00 7.61
N LYS A 328 8.93 15.70 8.90
CA LYS A 328 8.31 14.46 9.42
C LYS A 328 6.79 14.46 9.43
N SER A 329 6.13 15.60 9.21
CA SER A 329 4.67 15.70 9.27
C SER A 329 4.05 15.10 7.99
N PRO A 330 3.35 13.94 8.07
CA PRO A 330 2.80 13.28 6.88
C PRO A 330 1.68 14.10 6.22
N ASP A 331 1.03 14.96 7.00
CA ASP A 331 -0.17 15.69 6.62
C ASP A 331 0.12 17.16 6.25
N PHE A 332 1.39 17.56 6.31
CA PHE A 332 1.82 18.95 6.12
C PHE A 332 1.34 19.50 4.77
N LEU A 333 1.65 18.78 3.70
CA LEU A 333 1.42 19.25 2.34
C LEU A 333 -0.07 19.46 2.06
N ARG A 334 -0.93 18.55 2.55
CA ARG A 334 -2.39 18.64 2.44
C ARG A 334 -2.94 19.86 3.21
N LYS A 335 -2.45 20.09 4.43
CA LYS A 335 -2.87 21.24 5.26
C LYS A 335 -2.43 22.56 4.62
N TRP A 336 -1.19 22.63 4.14
CA TRP A 336 -0.63 23.80 3.49
C TRP A 336 -1.48 24.22 2.28
N TRP A 337 -1.80 23.28 1.38
CA TRP A 337 -2.65 23.57 0.21
C TRP A 337 -4.10 23.93 0.58
N LYS A 338 -4.63 23.41 1.70
CA LYS A 338 -5.95 23.78 2.21
C LYS A 338 -5.97 25.23 2.69
N GLU A 339 -4.95 25.65 3.41
CA GLU A 339 -4.81 27.00 3.96
C GLU A 339 -4.53 28.04 2.85
N HIS A 340 -3.70 27.69 1.87
CA HIS A 340 -3.29 28.60 0.79
C HIS A 340 -4.17 28.50 -0.46
N LYS A 341 -5.31 27.79 -0.40
CA LYS A 341 -6.26 27.69 -1.53
C LYS A 341 -6.78 29.06 -2.00
N GLY A 342 -6.92 30.03 -1.10
CA GLY A 342 -7.34 31.39 -1.45
C GLY A 342 -6.28 32.14 -2.27
N GLU A 343 -5.01 31.88 -2.02
CA GLU A 343 -3.88 32.47 -2.74
C GLU A 343 -3.61 31.75 -4.06
N TRP A 344 -3.73 30.42 -4.07
CA TRP A 344 -3.42 29.53 -5.20
C TRP A 344 -4.61 28.67 -5.61
N PRO A 345 -5.71 29.27 -6.10
CA PRO A 345 -6.96 28.54 -6.34
C PRO A 345 -6.83 27.45 -7.41
N LEU A 346 -6.07 27.68 -8.48
CA LEU A 346 -5.92 26.71 -9.57
C LEU A 346 -4.88 25.64 -9.22
N LEU A 347 -3.74 26.02 -8.63
CA LEU A 347 -2.74 25.05 -8.19
C LEU A 347 -3.24 24.22 -7.02
N ALA A 348 -4.04 24.76 -6.10
CA ALA A 348 -4.67 23.96 -5.04
C ALA A 348 -5.67 22.93 -5.60
N ALA A 349 -6.26 23.18 -6.78
CA ALA A 349 -7.05 22.17 -7.49
C ALA A 349 -6.15 21.08 -8.09
N ALA A 350 -5.04 21.45 -8.73
CA ALA A 350 -4.07 20.51 -9.26
C ALA A 350 -3.39 19.67 -8.16
N ALA A 351 -3.04 20.29 -7.03
CA ALA A 351 -2.46 19.63 -5.86
C ALA A 351 -3.42 18.59 -5.28
N ARG A 352 -4.72 18.90 -5.18
CA ARG A 352 -5.71 17.92 -4.72
C ARG A 352 -5.79 16.69 -5.63
N ASP A 353 -5.69 16.91 -6.93
CA ASP A 353 -5.67 15.84 -7.93
C ASP A 353 -4.40 14.98 -7.81
N LEU A 354 -3.22 15.61 -7.83
CA LEU A 354 -1.93 14.92 -7.90
C LEU A 354 -1.51 14.30 -6.56
N LEU A 355 -1.65 15.03 -5.45
CA LEU A 355 -1.17 14.58 -4.14
C LEU A 355 -2.05 13.48 -3.52
N SER A 356 -3.22 13.24 -4.09
CA SER A 356 -4.09 12.12 -3.70
C SER A 356 -3.64 10.79 -4.28
N VAL A 357 -2.76 10.81 -5.29
CA VAL A 357 -2.24 9.59 -5.91
C VAL A 357 -1.17 8.99 -4.99
N SER A 358 -1.28 7.69 -4.73
CA SER A 358 -0.26 6.96 -3.97
C SER A 358 0.87 6.49 -4.87
N GLY A 359 2.11 6.52 -4.38
CA GLY A 359 3.30 5.95 -5.03
C GLY A 359 3.41 4.42 -4.88
N SER A 360 2.42 3.77 -4.27
CA SER A 360 2.40 2.33 -3.99
C SER A 360 1.04 1.71 -4.29
N GLU A 361 1.02 0.49 -4.83
CA GLU A 361 -0.20 -0.32 -5.07
C GLU A 361 -0.49 -1.28 -3.90
N VAL A 362 0.35 -1.27 -2.86
CA VAL A 362 0.28 -2.23 -1.75
C VAL A 362 -1.05 -2.16 -0.98
N ASP A 363 -1.69 -0.99 -0.89
CA ASP A 363 -3.01 -0.87 -0.24
C ASP A 363 -4.10 -1.62 -1.01
N VAL A 364 -4.08 -1.53 -2.35
CA VAL A 364 -5.00 -2.26 -3.21
C VAL A 364 -4.73 -3.77 -3.11
N GLU A 365 -3.46 -4.18 -3.10
CA GLU A 365 -3.09 -5.58 -2.86
C GLU A 365 -3.55 -6.07 -1.48
N ARG A 366 -3.41 -5.25 -0.43
CA ARG A 366 -3.81 -5.58 0.95
C ARG A 366 -5.33 -5.69 1.05
N LEU A 367 -6.06 -4.77 0.44
CA LEU A 367 -7.51 -4.79 0.35
C LEU A 367 -7.98 -6.12 -0.24
N PHE A 368 -7.47 -6.50 -1.42
CA PHE A 368 -7.85 -7.74 -2.10
C PHE A 368 -7.30 -9.01 -1.43
N SER A 369 -6.12 -8.96 -0.81
CA SER A 369 -5.60 -10.06 0.00
C SER A 369 -6.50 -10.35 1.19
N GLY A 370 -7.10 -9.31 1.78
CA GLY A 370 -8.09 -9.44 2.83
C GLY A 370 -9.48 -9.84 2.34
N CYS A 371 -9.70 -9.99 1.03
CA CYS A 371 -10.95 -10.47 0.44
C CYS A 371 -10.83 -11.93 -0.08
N ARG A 372 -9.79 -12.65 0.38
CA ARG A 372 -9.41 -13.98 -0.12
C ARG A 372 -10.52 -15.02 0.04
N ASP A 373 -11.26 -14.94 1.14
CA ASP A 373 -12.32 -15.90 1.45
C ASP A 373 -13.58 -15.65 0.61
N GLU A 374 -13.84 -14.39 0.25
CA GLU A 374 -14.94 -13.94 -0.61
C GLU A 374 -14.72 -14.34 -2.08
N PHE A 375 -13.47 -14.36 -2.54
CA PHE A 375 -13.08 -14.79 -3.89
C PHE A 375 -13.03 -16.32 -4.08
N GLY A 376 -13.36 -17.11 -3.05
CA GLY A 376 -13.62 -18.55 -3.24
C GLY A 376 -12.41 -19.47 -3.19
N ILE A 377 -11.36 -19.14 -2.42
CA ILE A 377 -10.31 -20.13 -2.10
C ILE A 377 -10.84 -21.27 -1.20
N ARG A 378 -12.04 -21.10 -0.62
CA ARG A 378 -12.83 -22.14 0.06
C ARG A 378 -14.24 -22.20 -0.56
N ARG A 379 -15.06 -23.20 -0.19
CA ARG A 379 -16.36 -23.63 -0.78
C ARG A 379 -17.47 -22.55 -0.96
N HIS A 380 -17.18 -21.26 -0.80
CA HIS A 380 -18.11 -20.15 -0.89
C HIS A 380 -17.52 -19.01 -1.73
N ALA A 381 -17.51 -19.17 -3.07
CA ALA A 381 -17.19 -18.06 -3.97
C ALA A 381 -18.42 -17.16 -4.12
N LEU A 382 -18.30 -15.89 -3.73
CA LEU A 382 -19.35 -14.90 -3.97
C LEU A 382 -19.25 -14.37 -5.40
N LYS A 383 -20.37 -13.89 -5.95
CA LYS A 383 -20.38 -13.24 -7.27
C LYS A 383 -19.58 -11.94 -7.23
N ALA A 384 -18.95 -11.57 -8.34
CA ALA A 384 -18.13 -10.36 -8.45
C ALA A 384 -18.87 -9.09 -7.98
N ASP A 385 -20.16 -8.96 -8.31
CA ASP A 385 -20.98 -7.84 -7.84
C ASP A 385 -21.12 -7.79 -6.31
N THR A 386 -21.31 -8.95 -5.68
CA THR A 386 -21.38 -9.08 -4.23
C THR A 386 -20.05 -8.73 -3.59
N VAL A 387 -18.93 -9.22 -4.14
CA VAL A 387 -17.59 -8.89 -3.63
C VAL A 387 -17.31 -7.39 -3.74
N ARG A 388 -17.71 -6.74 -4.85
CA ARG A 388 -17.61 -5.28 -5.02
C ARG A 388 -18.38 -4.55 -3.92
N VAL A 389 -19.65 -4.92 -3.69
CA VAL A 389 -20.48 -4.28 -2.66
C VAL A 389 -19.87 -4.47 -1.27
N LEU A 390 -19.46 -5.69 -0.91
CA LEU A 390 -18.84 -5.96 0.39
C LEU A 390 -17.53 -5.19 0.58
N THR A 391 -16.70 -5.09 -0.46
CA THR A 391 -15.43 -4.34 -0.43
C THR A 391 -15.69 -2.85 -0.23
N LEU A 392 -16.67 -2.27 -0.93
CA LEU A 392 -17.06 -0.87 -0.78
C LEU A 392 -17.67 -0.58 0.60
N LEU A 393 -18.55 -1.47 1.10
CA LEU A 393 -19.12 -1.36 2.44
C LEU A 393 -18.01 -1.44 3.50
N ARG A 394 -17.12 -2.43 3.42
CA ARG A 394 -15.97 -2.54 4.33
C ARG A 394 -15.14 -1.26 4.31
N SER A 395 -14.82 -0.73 3.13
CA SER A 395 -14.07 0.53 3.03
C SER A 395 -14.82 1.72 3.66
N ALA A 396 -16.13 1.80 3.50
CA ALA A 396 -16.96 2.85 4.10
C ALA A 396 -16.97 2.76 5.63
N TYR A 397 -17.22 1.56 6.19
CA TYR A 397 -17.25 1.34 7.64
C TYR A 397 -15.88 1.46 8.32
N THR A 398 -14.79 1.08 7.64
CA THR A 398 -13.43 1.26 8.19
C THR A 398 -12.99 2.73 8.18
N ARG A 399 -13.66 3.61 7.43
CA ARG A 399 -13.39 5.05 7.37
C ARG A 399 -14.10 5.87 8.45
N GLU A 400 -14.88 5.22 9.32
CA GLU A 400 -15.67 5.88 10.33
C GLU A 400 -14.89 6.12 11.65
N ASP A 401 -15.32 7.15 12.38
CA ASP A 401 -14.66 7.75 13.56
C ASP A 401 -14.45 6.71 14.69
N ASN A 402 -13.63 7.03 15.69
CA ASN A 402 -13.37 6.20 16.87
C ASN A 402 -14.65 5.69 17.56
N VAL A 403 -15.77 6.42 17.39
CA VAL A 403 -17.10 6.04 17.88
C VAL A 403 -17.62 4.76 17.21
N ASP A 404 -17.49 4.65 15.89
CA ASP A 404 -17.98 3.50 15.12
C ASP A 404 -17.09 2.27 15.32
N GLN A 405 -15.77 2.48 15.47
CA GLN A 405 -14.85 1.40 15.90
C GLN A 405 -15.21 0.85 17.28
N THR A 406 -15.66 1.71 18.19
CA THR A 406 -16.09 1.31 19.55
C THR A 406 -17.41 0.53 19.49
N LEU A 407 -18.36 0.96 18.64
CA LEU A 407 -19.63 0.25 18.43
C LEU A 407 -19.44 -1.12 17.77
N ILE A 408 -18.54 -1.22 16.77
CA ILE A 408 -18.20 -2.51 16.14
C ILE A 408 -17.54 -3.44 17.14
N LYS A 409 -16.60 -2.94 17.95
CA LYS A 409 -15.95 -3.75 19.00
C LYS A 409 -16.97 -4.25 20.02
N ALA A 410 -17.91 -3.40 20.45
CA ALA A 410 -19.01 -3.78 21.32
C ALA A 410 -19.96 -4.81 20.64
N ALA A 411 -20.22 -4.67 19.34
CA ALA A 411 -21.02 -5.62 18.57
C ALA A 411 -20.31 -6.97 18.37
N MET A 412 -18.98 -6.99 18.32
CA MET A 412 -18.17 -8.23 18.25
C MET A 412 -18.03 -8.91 19.62
N GLU A 413 -18.27 -8.20 20.72
CA GLU A 413 -18.36 -8.75 22.08
C GLU A 413 -19.74 -9.34 22.39
N TYR A 414 -20.74 -9.16 21.51
CA TYR A 414 -22.02 -9.86 21.64
C TYR A 414 -21.83 -11.35 21.37
N ASP A 415 -22.20 -12.16 22.38
CA ASP A 415 -22.29 -13.60 22.21
C ASP A 415 -23.43 -13.90 21.22
N ILE A 416 -23.06 -14.42 20.05
CA ILE A 416 -23.97 -14.82 18.98
C ILE A 416 -24.51 -16.25 19.17
N LEU A 417 -24.01 -17.00 20.15
CA LEU A 417 -24.49 -18.34 20.48
C LEU A 417 -25.98 -18.40 20.88
N PRO A 418 -26.58 -17.40 21.57
CA PRO A 418 -28.02 -17.37 21.83
C PRO A 418 -28.86 -17.19 20.56
N PHE A 419 -28.26 -16.67 19.48
CA PHE A 419 -28.92 -16.37 18.20
C PHE A 419 -28.60 -17.39 17.10
N ALA A 420 -27.94 -18.52 17.42
CA ALA A 420 -27.54 -19.54 16.46
C ALA A 420 -28.71 -20.12 15.62
N ASN A 421 -29.96 -19.95 16.08
CA ASN A 421 -31.18 -20.37 15.36
C ASN A 421 -32.05 -19.19 14.87
N SER A 422 -31.61 -17.95 15.05
CA SER A 422 -32.29 -16.76 14.56
C SER A 422 -31.80 -16.45 13.15
N ILE A 423 -32.50 -17.01 12.16
CA ILE A 423 -32.33 -16.69 10.73
C ILE A 423 -32.72 -15.21 10.53
N ILE A 424 -31.74 -14.30 10.60
CA ILE A 424 -31.93 -12.83 10.44
C ILE A 424 -32.17 -12.42 8.97
N TRP A 425 -32.23 -13.38 8.03
CA TRP A 425 -32.49 -13.08 6.62
C TRP A 425 -33.55 -14.00 6.03
N ARG A 426 -34.79 -13.50 5.95
CA ARG A 426 -35.87 -14.06 5.12
C ARG A 426 -36.22 -13.08 4.00
N PRO A 427 -35.73 -13.28 2.76
CA PRO A 427 -36.01 -12.40 1.61
C PRO A 427 -37.49 -12.36 1.22
N ASP A 428 -38.25 -13.35 1.69
CA ASP A 428 -39.61 -13.63 1.28
C ASP A 428 -40.63 -12.66 1.88
N HIS A 429 -40.20 -11.84 2.85
CA HIS A 429 -41.06 -10.91 3.59
C HIS A 429 -40.80 -9.43 3.30
N ILE A 430 -40.00 -9.10 2.27
CA ILE A 430 -39.88 -7.73 1.79
C ILE A 430 -40.99 -7.49 0.75
N PRO A 431 -42.00 -6.65 1.02
CA PRO A 431 -42.97 -6.27 0.00
C PRO A 431 -42.25 -5.41 -1.04
N GLY A 432 -42.23 -5.86 -2.30
CA GLY A 432 -41.56 -5.17 -3.40
C GLY A 432 -40.38 -5.95 -3.97
N LYS A 433 -40.65 -7.13 -4.54
CA LYS A 433 -39.75 -7.69 -5.56
C LYS A 433 -39.83 -6.80 -6.79
N LEU A 434 -38.69 -6.23 -7.21
CA LEU A 434 -38.51 -5.77 -8.58
C LEU A 434 -38.57 -7.00 -9.48
N VAL A 435 -39.73 -7.21 -10.10
CA VAL A 435 -39.87 -8.15 -11.20
C VAL A 435 -39.38 -7.43 -12.44
N ASP A 436 -38.43 -8.03 -13.14
CA ASP A 436 -37.94 -7.52 -14.42
C ASP A 436 -39.10 -7.38 -15.41
N GLY A 437 -39.29 -6.16 -15.93
CA GLY A 437 -40.15 -5.89 -17.08
C GLY A 437 -41.60 -5.54 -16.75
N GLU A 438 -42.01 -4.37 -17.25
CA GLU A 438 -43.40 -3.92 -17.45
C GLU A 438 -44.21 -3.49 -16.21
N ASN A 439 -43.95 -2.28 -15.71
CA ASN A 439 -44.94 -1.20 -15.48
C ASN A 439 -44.30 -0.01 -14.73
N PRO A 440 -44.65 1.26 -15.06
CA PRO A 440 -44.04 2.42 -14.42
C PRO A 440 -44.48 2.59 -12.95
N PRO A 441 -43.66 3.23 -12.10
CA PRO A 441 -43.89 3.28 -10.66
C PRO A 441 -45.16 4.10 -10.31
N PRO A 442 -45.90 3.70 -9.25
CA PRO A 442 -47.13 4.37 -8.85
C PRO A 442 -46.85 5.75 -8.25
N GLN A 443 -47.72 6.73 -8.54
CA GLN A 443 -47.65 8.08 -7.98
C GLN A 443 -47.98 8.08 -6.48
N PRO A 444 -47.37 8.99 -5.69
CA PRO A 444 -47.58 9.06 -4.25
C PRO A 444 -49.01 9.54 -3.89
N PRO A 445 -49.60 9.03 -2.79
CA PRO A 445 -50.94 9.43 -2.36
C PRO A 445 -50.95 10.83 -1.73
N ALA A 446 -52.07 11.53 -1.91
CA ALA A 446 -52.31 12.86 -1.33
C ALA A 446 -52.43 12.81 0.21
N PRO A 447 -52.04 13.88 0.93
CA PRO A 447 -52.02 13.89 2.40
C PRO A 447 -53.43 13.93 2.99
N ALA A 448 -53.71 13.05 3.95
CA ALA A 448 -54.95 13.03 4.72
C ALA A 448 -54.85 13.89 5.99
N GLU A 449 -55.93 14.60 6.29
CA GLU A 449 -56.11 15.54 7.39
C GLU A 449 -56.15 14.88 8.78
N VAL A 450 -55.72 15.66 9.78
CA VAL A 450 -55.66 15.35 11.22
C VAL A 450 -57.05 15.41 11.86
N PRO A 451 -57.33 14.59 12.88
CA PRO A 451 -58.04 15.12 14.05
C PRO A 451 -57.38 14.82 15.41
N THR A 452 -57.48 15.83 16.26
CA THR A 452 -57.08 15.97 17.67
C THR A 452 -57.96 15.22 18.67
N GLU A 453 -57.38 14.61 19.71
CA GLU A 453 -57.57 14.93 21.16
C GLU A 453 -56.96 13.85 22.09
N ALA A 454 -56.71 14.26 23.34
CA ALA A 454 -55.63 13.80 24.22
C ALA A 454 -56.08 12.89 25.41
N PRO A 455 -55.37 12.80 26.55
CA PRO A 455 -54.46 11.69 26.89
C PRO A 455 -54.86 10.95 28.19
N THR A 456 -54.34 9.73 28.46
CA THR A 456 -54.09 9.22 29.83
C THR A 456 -53.47 7.80 29.87
N GLY A 457 -52.49 7.60 30.75
CA GLY A 457 -52.27 6.32 31.47
C GLY A 457 -51.20 5.34 30.95
N ALA A 458 -50.05 5.29 31.63
CA ALA A 458 -49.07 4.18 31.60
C ALA A 458 -49.42 3.12 32.69
N PRO A 459 -48.59 2.10 32.97
CA PRO A 459 -48.10 0.98 32.15
C PRO A 459 -48.30 -0.40 32.86
N SER A 460 -48.21 -1.54 32.16
CA SER A 460 -47.83 -2.83 32.81
C SER A 460 -47.48 -3.94 31.82
N GLU A 461 -46.24 -4.43 31.93
CA GLU A 461 -45.73 -5.74 31.48
C GLU A 461 -45.79 -6.75 32.67
N PRO A 462 -45.33 -8.02 32.56
CA PRO A 462 -45.80 -9.20 31.81
C PRO A 462 -46.16 -10.34 32.82
N PRO A 463 -46.39 -11.63 32.44
CA PRO A 463 -45.25 -12.58 32.41
C PRO A 463 -45.39 -13.83 31.48
N THR A 464 -44.26 -14.31 30.96
CA THR A 464 -43.98 -15.72 30.61
C THR A 464 -43.68 -16.50 31.93
N PRO A 465 -43.67 -17.87 32.04
CA PRO A 465 -43.06 -18.79 31.06
C PRO A 465 -43.49 -20.30 31.05
N LYS A 466 -42.79 -21.05 30.18
CA LYS A 466 -42.22 -22.42 30.37
C LYS A 466 -42.98 -23.65 29.80
N PRO A 467 -42.24 -24.76 29.51
CA PRO A 467 -42.00 -25.32 28.18
C PRO A 467 -42.61 -26.72 28.03
N PRO A 468 -42.28 -27.52 26.99
CA PRO A 468 -41.44 -28.69 27.31
C PRO A 468 -40.57 -29.30 26.19
N ALA A 469 -39.64 -30.12 26.68
CA ALA A 469 -39.22 -31.45 26.19
C ALA A 469 -38.45 -31.63 24.87
N SER A 470 -37.21 -32.07 25.10
CA SER A 470 -36.42 -33.02 24.33
C SER A 470 -37.18 -34.15 23.63
N GLN A 471 -36.75 -34.49 22.41
CA GLN A 471 -36.60 -35.89 22.00
C GLN A 471 -35.52 -36.04 20.92
N THR A 472 -34.69 -37.04 21.17
CA THR A 472 -33.59 -37.60 20.38
C THR A 472 -34.11 -38.55 19.28
N ASP A 473 -33.47 -38.56 18.11
CA ASP A 473 -33.01 -39.78 17.41
C ASP A 473 -32.22 -39.35 16.15
N LYS A 474 -30.93 -39.68 16.02
CA LYS A 474 -30.34 -40.91 15.45
C LYS A 474 -30.75 -41.20 14.00
N SER A 475 -29.82 -40.94 13.07
CA SER A 475 -29.43 -41.94 12.06
C SER A 475 -28.16 -41.49 11.33
N ALA A 476 -27.13 -42.34 11.39
CA ALA A 476 -25.95 -42.30 10.54
C ALA A 476 -26.31 -42.72 9.10
N ILE A 477 -25.46 -42.37 8.13
CA ILE A 477 -24.81 -43.29 7.15
C ILE A 477 -24.18 -42.51 5.97
N SER A 478 -22.87 -42.72 5.84
CA SER A 478 -22.06 -42.96 4.62
C SER A 478 -22.07 -41.99 3.42
N THR A 479 -20.87 -41.46 3.14
CA THR A 479 -20.31 -41.10 1.83
C THR A 479 -20.13 -42.36 0.94
N PRO A 480 -19.98 -42.28 -0.41
CA PRO A 480 -18.77 -41.75 -1.09
C PRO A 480 -18.98 -40.95 -2.40
N TYR A 481 -18.04 -40.05 -2.66
CA TYR A 481 -17.81 -39.38 -3.95
C TYR A 481 -17.03 -40.29 -4.92
N PRO A 482 -17.24 -40.13 -6.23
CA PRO A 482 -16.19 -40.37 -7.22
C PRO A 482 -15.80 -39.10 -8.00
N ASP A 483 -14.50 -38.87 -7.94
CA ASP A 483 -13.54 -38.34 -8.91
C ASP A 483 -13.90 -37.88 -10.34
N THR A 484 -13.04 -36.94 -10.77
CA THR A 484 -12.56 -36.58 -12.13
C THR A 484 -13.37 -35.64 -13.02
N MET A 485 -12.84 -34.44 -13.23
CA MET A 485 -13.03 -33.67 -14.47
C MET A 485 -11.67 -33.28 -15.05
N LYS A 486 -11.42 -33.78 -16.27
CA LYS A 486 -10.40 -33.33 -17.22
C LYS A 486 -10.73 -31.91 -17.70
N VAL A 487 -9.74 -31.05 -17.81
CA VAL A 487 -9.84 -29.76 -18.53
C VAL A 487 -9.03 -29.88 -19.81
N SER A 488 -9.72 -29.72 -20.94
CA SER A 488 -9.14 -29.51 -22.27
C SER A 488 -8.89 -28.01 -22.46
N GLU A 489 -7.72 -27.70 -23.00
CA GLU A 489 -7.31 -26.38 -23.48
C GLU A 489 -8.05 -26.04 -24.78
N ASP A 490 -8.50 -24.78 -24.87
CA ASP A 490 -8.48 -23.94 -26.08
C ASP A 490 -8.42 -22.47 -25.62
#